data_AF-A0A9X1KTY0-F1
#
_entry.id   AF-A0A9X1KTY0-F1
#
_cell.length_a   1.000
_cell.length_b   1.000
_cell.length_c   1.000
_cell.angle_alpha   90.00
_cell.angle_beta   90.00
_cell.angle_gamma   90.00
#
_symmetry.space_group_name_H-M   'P 1'
#
loop_
_entity.id
_entity.type
_entity.pdbx_description
1 polymer ?
#
loop_
_entity_poly.entity_id
_entity_poly.type
_entity_poly.pdbx_seq_one_letter_code
_entity_poly.pdbx_strand_id
1 'polypeptide(L)' 'NAPTVGTGTWTLVSGTGTITTPSSNTSGVTALGYGANVFRWTISNGSCTSSSSEVTITRNQTPTVSNAGSNQTQCE' A
#
# COMPACT_ATOMS: atom_id res chain seq x y z
N ASN A 1 -4.41 -12.82 -7.06
CA ASN A 1 -3.51 -13.95 -7.37
C ASN A 1 -3.52 -14.90 -6.16
N ALA A 2 -4.41 -15.89 -6.16
CA ALA A 2 -4.49 -16.89 -5.10
C ALA A 2 -3.73 -18.14 -5.55
N PRO A 3 -2.71 -18.62 -4.81
CA PRO A 3 -1.97 -19.80 -5.21
C PRO A 3 -2.85 -21.06 -5.09
N THR A 4 -2.95 -21.83 -6.18
CA THR A 4 -3.58 -23.17 -6.14
C THR A 4 -2.65 -24.22 -5.53
N VAL A 5 -1.32 -24.02 -5.63
CA VAL A 5 -0.26 -24.83 -5.00
C VAL A 5 0.92 -23.92 -4.65
N GLY A 6 1.48 -24.04 -3.44
CA GLY A 6 2.60 -23.24 -2.92
C GLY A 6 2.20 -22.24 -1.83
N THR A 7 3.19 -21.78 -1.06
CA THR A 7 2.99 -20.78 0.00
C THR A 7 3.31 -19.40 -0.54
N GLY A 8 2.36 -18.47 -0.40
CA GLY A 8 2.57 -17.07 -0.71
C GLY A 8 3.05 -16.30 0.52
N THR A 9 3.91 -15.30 0.31
CA THR A 9 4.35 -14.41 1.38
C THR A 9 4.43 -12.97 0.88
N TRP A 10 3.82 -12.05 1.64
CA TRP A 10 3.95 -10.61 1.45
C TRP A 10 5.23 -10.11 2.11
N THR A 11 5.93 -9.22 1.40
CA THR A 11 7.14 -8.54 1.89
C THR A 11 7.01 -7.05 1.60
N LEU A 12 7.52 -6.20 2.50
CA LEU A 12 7.65 -4.77 2.24
C LEU A 12 8.94 -4.55 1.44
N VAL A 13 8.81 -3.98 0.24
CA VAL A 13 9.95 -3.69 -0.64
C VAL A 13 10.46 -2.27 -0.41
N SER A 14 9.54 -1.32 -0.23
CA SER A 14 9.88 0.09 -0.04
C SER A 14 8.76 0.84 0.70
N GLY A 15 9.13 1.91 1.39
CA GLY A 15 8.23 2.73 2.19
C GLY A 15 8.08 2.22 3.62
N THR A 16 6.88 2.37 4.18
CA THR A 16 6.57 2.01 5.57
C THR A 16 5.18 1.39 5.63
N GLY A 17 5.06 0.27 6.34
CA GLY A 17 3.79 -0.40 6.50
C GLY A 17 3.97 -1.77 7.15
N THR A 18 2.99 -2.16 7.94
CA THR A 18 2.95 -3.43 8.65
C THR A 18 1.95 -4.34 7.97
N ILE A 19 2.42 -5.49 7.49
CA ILE A 19 1.58 -6.54 6.93
C ILE A 19 1.06 -7.38 8.10
N THR A 20 -0.26 -7.50 8.24
CA THR A 20 -0.85 -8.18 9.42
C THR A 20 -0.79 -9.70 9.31
N THR A 21 -0.96 -10.26 8.11
CA THR A 21 -0.90 -11.71 7.87
C THR A 21 -0.09 -12.02 6.61
N PRO A 22 1.25 -12.00 6.69
CA PRO A 22 2.12 -12.12 5.51
C PRO A 22 1.88 -13.38 4.67
N SER A 23 1.39 -14.47 5.25
CA SER A 23 1.07 -15.71 4.54
C SER A 23 -0.30 -15.75 3.85
N SER A 24 -1.15 -14.74 4.07
CA SER A 24 -2.48 -14.65 3.47
C SER A 24 -2.49 -13.78 2.23
N ASN A 25 -3.13 -14.25 1.15
CA ASN A 25 -3.35 -13.47 -0.05
C ASN A 25 -4.33 -12.30 0.16
N THR A 26 -5.11 -12.30 1.24
CA THR A 26 -6.03 -11.23 1.65
C THR A 26 -5.53 -10.47 2.88
N SER A 27 -4.21 -10.47 3.13
CA SER A 27 -3.63 -9.75 4.27
C SER A 27 -4.05 -8.29 4.29
N GLY A 28 -4.35 -7.80 5.50
CA GLY A 28 -4.42 -6.37 5.75
C GLY A 28 -3.03 -5.75 5.75
N VAL A 29 -2.99 -4.43 5.53
CA VAL A 29 -1.80 -3.60 5.75
C VAL A 29 -2.19 -2.43 6.65
N THR A 30 -1.36 -2.13 7.64
CA THR A 30 -1.57 -1.05 8.61
C THR A 30 -0.31 -0.19 8.72
N ALA A 31 -0.40 0.93 9.46
CA ALA A 31 0.73 1.83 9.69
C ALA A 31 1.45 2.32 8.42
N LEU A 32 0.69 2.54 7.33
CA LEU A 32 1.24 3.04 6.07
C LEU A 32 1.77 4.46 6.24
N GLY A 33 3.03 4.72 5.87
CA GLY A 33 3.53 6.09 5.83
C GLY A 33 3.00 6.86 4.63
N TYR A 34 3.14 8.18 4.69
CA TYR A 34 2.80 9.06 3.58
C TYR A 34 3.71 8.81 2.38
N GLY A 35 3.16 8.90 1.18
CA GLY A 35 3.84 8.57 -0.07
C GLY A 35 3.58 7.14 -0.53
N ALA A 36 4.42 6.65 -1.44
CA ALA A 36 4.29 5.33 -2.05
C ALA A 36 4.88 4.24 -1.14
N ASN A 37 4.09 3.22 -0.85
CA ASN A 37 4.51 2.03 -0.11
C ASN A 37 4.37 0.81 -1.03
N VAL A 38 5.45 0.08 -1.24
CA VAL A 38 5.52 -1.03 -2.21
C VAL A 38 5.59 -2.35 -1.46
N PHE A 39 4.63 -3.22 -1.73
CA PHE A 39 4.51 -4.56 -1.16
C PHE A 39 4.66 -5.59 -2.27
N ARG A 40 5.38 -6.68 -2.01
CA ARG A 40 5.57 -7.77 -2.96
C ARG A 40 5.02 -9.08 -2.42
N TRP A 41 4.11 -9.68 -3.17
CA TRP A 41 3.61 -11.03 -2.97
C TRP A 41 4.50 -12.01 -3.73
N THR A 42 5.15 -12.93 -3.02
CA THR A 42 5.97 -13.98 -3.63
C THR A 42 5.34 -15.33 -3.33
N ILE A 43 5.04 -16.11 -4.37
CA ILE A 43 4.52 -17.47 -4.27
C ILE A 43 5.64 -18.43 -4.65
N SER A 44 5.99 -19.35 -3.74
CA SER A 44 6.93 -20.43 -4.02
C SER A 44 6.29 -21.79 -3.72
N ASN A 45 6.54 -22.76 -4.61
CA ASN A 45 6.04 -24.13 -4.47
C ASN A 45 7.17 -25.18 -4.45
N GLY A 46 8.43 -24.75 -4.23
CA GLY A 46 9.60 -25.63 -4.13
C GLY A 46 10.06 -26.27 -5.45
N SER A 47 9.14 -26.60 -6.35
CA SER A 47 9.39 -27.34 -7.60
C SER A 47 9.46 -26.47 -8.85
N CYS A 48 8.92 -25.25 -8.79
CA CYS A 48 8.83 -24.31 -9.91
C CYS A 48 9.37 -22.94 -9.52
N THR A 49 9.80 -22.16 -10.53
CA THR A 49 10.20 -20.77 -10.37
C THR A 49 9.15 -19.98 -9.60
N SER A 50 9.58 -19.33 -8.52
CA SER A 50 8.69 -18.53 -7.69
C SER A 50 8.08 -17.38 -8.50
N SER A 51 6.78 -17.19 -8.38
CA SER A 51 6.07 -16.09 -9.02
C SER A 51 5.99 -14.92 -8.05
N SER A 52 6.29 -13.70 -8.51
CA SER A 52 6.18 -12.49 -7.69
C SER A 52 5.24 -11.46 -8.32
N SER A 53 4.53 -10.71 -7.49
CA SER A 53 3.68 -9.59 -7.90
C SER A 53 3.89 -8.42 -6.96
N GLU A 54 4.00 -7.21 -7.51
CA GLU A 54 4.19 -5.99 -6.73
C GLU A 54 2.91 -5.16 -6.68
N VAL A 55 2.65 -4.56 -5.52
CA VAL A 55 1.48 -3.72 -5.23
C VAL A 55 1.97 -2.43 -4.59
N THR A 56 1.66 -1.31 -5.23
CA THR A 56 2.00 0.02 -4.72
C THR A 56 0.77 0.66 -4.12
N ILE A 57 0.86 1.05 -2.84
CA ILE A 57 -0.17 1.74 -2.09
C ILE A 57 0.33 3.14 -1.75
N THR A 58 -0.26 4.16 -2.35
CA THR A 58 0.09 5.55 -2.11
C THR A 58 -0.83 6.15 -1.07
N ARG A 59 -0.27 6.56 0.08
CA ARG A 59 -1.01 7.32 1.10
C ARG A 59 -0.78 8.81 0.88
N ASN A 60 -1.80 9.49 0.40
CA ASN A 60 -1.76 10.94 0.24
C ASN A 60 -1.72 11.64 1.60
N GLN A 61 -1.00 12.76 1.66
CA GLN A 61 -1.09 13.66 2.81
C GLN A 61 -2.49 14.27 2.87
N THR A 62 -2.98 14.49 4.10
CA THR A 62 -4.22 15.23 4.31
C THR A 62 -4.07 16.65 3.79
N PRO A 63 -5.07 17.19 3.05
CA PRO A 63 -5.03 18.57 2.58
C PRO A 63 -4.91 19.54 3.75
N THR A 64 -4.22 20.66 3.53
CA THR A 64 -4.20 21.77 4.49
C THR A 64 -5.56 22.45 4.54
N VAL A 65 -5.86 23.11 5.66
CA VAL A 65 -7.08 23.91 5.83
C VAL A 65 -7.23 24.93 4.70
N SER A 66 -8.41 24.96 4.07
CA SER A 66 -8.76 25.99 3.10
C SER A 66 -8.91 27.33 3.82
N ASN A 67 -8.17 28.34 3.38
CA ASN A 67 -8.28 29.70 3.88
C ASN A 67 -8.77 30.60 2.75
N ALA A 68 -10.06 30.94 2.75
CA ALA A 68 -10.67 31.82 1.75
C ALA A 68 -10.30 33.31 1.94
N GLY A 69 -9.42 33.62 2.90
CA GLY A 69 -9.09 34.98 3.29
C GLY A 69 -10.24 35.67 4.01
N SER A 70 -10.04 36.94 4.36
CA SER A 70 -11.09 37.77 4.93
C SER A 70 -12.12 38.14 3.85
N ASN A 71 -13.38 38.31 4.25
CA ASN A 71 -14.46 38.76 3.38
C ASN A 71 -14.03 40.01 2.60
N GLN A 72 -14.16 39.96 1.27
CA GLN A 72 -13.96 41.11 0.40
C GLN A 72 -15.31 41.82 0.25
N THR A 73 -15.37 43.10 0.62
CA THR A 73 -16.50 43.96 0.24
C THR A 73 -16.13 44.62 -1.09
N GLN A 74 -16.69 44.11 -2.17
CA GLN A 74 -16.61 44.74 -3.49
C GLN A 74 -17.75 45.76 -3.56
N CYS A 75 -17.44 47.06 -3.59
CA CYS A 75 -18.40 48.08 -3.97
C CYS A 75 -18.53 48.10 -5.49
N GLU A 76 -19.77 48.19 -5.97
CA GLU A 76 -20.13 48.41 -7.37
C GLU A 76 -20.20 49.90 -7.74
#